data_AF-A0AAJ1XSZ0-F1
#
_entry.id   AF-A0AAJ1XSZ0-F1
#
_cell.length_a   1.000
_cell.length_b   1.000
_cell.length_c   1.000
_cell.angle_alpha   90.00
_cell.angle_beta   90.00
_cell.angle_gamma   90.00
#
_symmetry.space_group_name_H-M   'P 1'
#
loop_
_entity.id
_entity.type
_entity.pdbx_description
1 polymer ?
#
loop_
_entity_poly.entity_id
_entity_poly.type
_entity_poly.pdbx_seq_one_letter_code
_entity_poly.pdbx_strand_id
1 'polypeptide(L)'
;MKKWSLQQVVLLAFLAFLFGGVFMGAGFLYALLNAALLPLGLSPFANELLFGMWTMVAPIAAMLIPRAGSAVLAEVLAALAEMLYGSYFGPSVLISGVIQGLGSESGFFVTRYKRYDTLTLFYSAIGTTIFSYVYEYFKFGYGNYGLGMNIALISVRFVSICFFGIFLTKVILRMYQSAQGLAVKAK
;
A
#
# COMPACT_ATOMS: atom_id res chain seq x y z
N MET A 1 -10.31 18.10 16.05
CA MET A 1 -10.04 16.74 15.51
C MET A 1 -10.80 15.73 16.34
N LYS A 2 -11.58 14.82 15.74
CA LYS A 2 -12.31 13.79 16.51
C LYS A 2 -11.30 12.83 17.15
N LYS A 3 -11.47 12.48 18.43
CA LYS A 3 -10.60 11.55 19.16
C LYS A 3 -10.68 10.13 18.58
N TRP A 4 -9.56 9.42 18.52
CA TRP A 4 -9.50 8.01 18.15
C TRP A 4 -10.23 7.18 19.21
N SER A 5 -11.02 6.19 18.79
CA SER A 5 -11.59 5.22 19.72
C SER A 5 -10.63 4.04 19.90
N LEU A 6 -10.71 3.36 21.05
CA LEU A 6 -9.92 2.15 21.30
C LEU A 6 -10.16 1.09 20.21
N GLN A 7 -11.43 0.90 19.81
CA GLN A 7 -11.79 -0.03 18.73
C GLN A 7 -11.08 0.30 17.41
N GLN A 8 -10.94 1.59 17.07
CA GLN A 8 -10.23 2.02 15.87
C GLN A 8 -8.73 1.73 15.95
N VAL A 9 -8.11 1.97 17.11
CA VAL A 9 -6.68 1.68 17.32
C VAL A 9 -6.43 0.17 17.23
N VAL A 10 -7.28 -0.63 17.86
CA VAL A 10 -7.18 -2.10 17.80
C VAL A 10 -7.40 -2.62 16.38
N LEU A 11 -8.39 -2.10 15.65
CA LEU A 11 -8.62 -2.46 14.25
C LEU A 11 -7.40 -2.11 13.38
N LEU A 12 -6.81 -0.93 13.58
CA LEU A 12 -5.62 -0.50 12.84
C LEU A 12 -4.43 -1.43 13.11
N ALA A 13 -4.18 -1.77 14.37
CA ALA A 13 -3.13 -2.69 14.76
C ALA A 13 -3.35 -4.09 14.16
N PHE A 14 -4.58 -4.58 14.16
CA PHE A 14 -4.94 -5.86 13.56
C PHE A 14 -4.72 -5.88 12.04
N LEU A 15 -5.17 -4.83 11.33
CA LEU A 15 -4.91 -4.68 9.90
C LEU A 15 -3.40 -4.66 9.62
N ALA A 16 -2.64 -3.86 10.37
CA ALA A 16 -1.20 -3.75 10.22
C ALA A 16 -0.50 -5.11 10.40
N PHE A 17 -0.85 -5.86 11.45
CA PHE A 17 -0.30 -7.19 11.71
C PHE A 17 -0.57 -8.18 10.57
N LEU A 18 -1.80 -8.22 10.06
CA LEU A 18 -2.19 -9.11 8.96
C LEU A 18 -1.50 -8.73 7.65
N PHE A 19 -1.55 -7.45 7.29
CA PHE A 19 -0.96 -6.98 6.05
C PHE A 19 0.57 -6.98 6.06
N GLY A 20 1.22 -6.82 7.23
CA GLY A 20 2.65 -7.06 7.34
C GLY A 20 3.04 -8.49 6.95
N GLY A 21 2.18 -9.47 7.22
CA GLY A 21 2.38 -10.85 6.77
C GLY A 21 2.23 -10.99 5.25
N VAL A 22 1.23 -10.29 4.67
CA VAL A 22 1.05 -10.21 3.22
C VAL A 22 2.27 -9.56 2.54
N PHE A 23 2.80 -8.48 3.11
CA PHE A 23 3.98 -7.76 2.61
C PHE A 23 5.22 -8.66 2.62
N MET A 24 5.38 -9.45 3.69
CA MET A 24 6.48 -10.39 3.81
C MET A 24 6.36 -11.50 2.76
N GLY A 25 5.16 -12.04 2.57
CA GLY A 25 4.85 -12.99 1.49
C GLY A 25 5.09 -12.41 0.08
N ALA A 26 4.76 -11.14 -0.13
CA ALA A 26 5.03 -10.42 -1.36
C ALA A 26 6.54 -10.32 -1.66
N GLY A 27 7.38 -10.23 -0.62
CA GLY A 27 8.84 -10.30 -0.74
C GLY A 27 9.34 -11.61 -1.37
N PHE A 28 8.77 -12.74 -0.98
CA PHE A 28 9.09 -14.03 -1.63
C PHE A 28 8.60 -14.10 -3.07
N LEU A 29 7.37 -13.63 -3.32
CA LEU A 29 6.82 -13.59 -4.68
C LEU A 29 7.66 -12.69 -5.59
N TYR A 30 8.14 -11.57 -5.07
CA TYR A 30 9.09 -10.68 -5.73
C TYR A 30 10.38 -11.41 -6.08
N ALA A 31 10.99 -12.13 -5.14
CA ALA A 31 12.23 -12.86 -5.40
C ALA A 31 12.07 -13.86 -6.56
N LEU A 32 10.96 -14.60 -6.59
CA LEU A 32 10.64 -15.53 -7.68
C LEU A 32 10.41 -14.81 -9.01
N LEU A 33 9.62 -13.75 -9.02
CA LEU A 33 9.32 -12.98 -10.22
C LEU A 33 10.57 -12.28 -10.77
N ASN A 34 11.40 -11.74 -9.88
CA ASN A 34 12.67 -11.13 -10.22
C ASN A 34 13.63 -12.14 -10.87
N ALA A 35 13.75 -13.34 -10.30
CA ALA A 35 14.56 -14.41 -10.87
C ALA A 35 14.07 -14.84 -12.27
N ALA A 36 12.75 -14.87 -12.49
CA ALA A 36 12.16 -15.19 -13.80
C ALA A 36 12.38 -14.09 -14.85
N LEU A 37 12.38 -12.81 -14.44
CA LEU A 37 12.54 -11.66 -15.34
C LEU A 37 13.99 -11.27 -15.59
N LEU A 38 14.92 -11.72 -14.74
CA LEU A 38 16.35 -11.40 -14.85
C LEU A 38 16.97 -11.81 -16.20
N PRO A 39 16.74 -13.03 -16.74
CA PRO A 39 17.31 -13.43 -18.04
C PRO A 39 16.80 -12.59 -19.22
N LEU A 40 15.66 -11.93 -19.05
CA LEU A 40 15.02 -11.08 -20.07
C LEU A 40 15.43 -9.60 -19.94
N GLY A 41 16.23 -9.24 -18.93
CA GLY A 41 16.57 -7.85 -18.62
C GLY A 41 15.40 -7.03 -18.06
N LEU A 42 14.31 -7.69 -17.62
CA LEU A 42 13.08 -7.05 -17.16
C LEU A 42 12.95 -7.02 -15.63
N SER A 43 14.02 -7.37 -14.91
CA SER A 43 14.08 -7.40 -13.44
C SER A 43 13.44 -6.18 -12.74
N PRO A 44 13.64 -4.93 -13.19
CA PRO A 44 13.01 -3.77 -12.55
C PRO A 44 11.47 -3.82 -12.52
N PHE A 45 10.84 -4.43 -13.52
CA PHE A 45 9.38 -4.56 -13.57
C PHE A 45 8.81 -5.53 -12.52
N ALA A 46 9.62 -6.44 -11.95
CA ALA A 46 9.17 -7.32 -10.87
C ALA A 46 8.69 -6.52 -9.66
N ASN A 47 9.43 -5.46 -9.30
CA ASN A 47 9.08 -4.57 -8.21
C ASN A 47 7.79 -3.81 -8.53
N GLU A 48 7.72 -3.24 -9.74
CA GLU A 48 6.59 -2.40 -10.16
C GLU A 48 5.27 -3.14 -10.26
N LEU A 49 5.29 -4.39 -10.72
CA LEU A 49 4.10 -5.22 -10.85
C LEU A 49 3.47 -5.57 -9.51
N LEU A 50 4.30 -5.83 -8.50
CA LEU A 50 3.85 -6.20 -7.16
C LEU A 50 3.70 -4.99 -6.23
N PHE A 51 4.08 -3.80 -6.67
CA PHE A 51 4.22 -2.61 -5.83
C PHE A 51 2.97 -2.31 -4.99
N GLY A 52 1.79 -2.37 -5.62
CA GLY A 52 0.53 -2.09 -4.94
C GLY A 52 0.21 -3.06 -3.80
N MET A 53 0.79 -4.27 -3.79
CA MET A 53 0.60 -5.26 -2.73
C MET A 53 1.21 -4.79 -1.40
N TRP A 54 2.35 -4.10 -1.44
CA TRP A 54 2.97 -3.50 -0.24
C TRP A 54 2.31 -2.21 0.21
N THR A 55 1.37 -1.66 -0.57
CA THR A 55 0.75 -0.36 -0.23
C THR A 55 -0.76 -0.41 -0.06
N MET A 56 -1.34 -1.60 -0.01
CA MET A 56 -2.80 -1.74 0.00
C MET A 56 -3.42 -1.54 1.38
N VAL A 57 -2.67 -1.69 2.47
CA VAL A 57 -3.24 -1.53 3.82
C VAL A 57 -3.59 -0.07 4.11
N ALA A 58 -2.79 0.89 3.62
CA ALA A 58 -3.04 2.32 3.79
C ALA A 58 -4.45 2.75 3.32
N PRO A 59 -4.86 2.53 2.05
CA PRO A 59 -6.21 2.88 1.60
C PRO A 59 -7.31 2.07 2.31
N ILE A 60 -7.08 0.80 2.63
CA ILE A 60 -8.06 -0.02 3.38
C ILE A 60 -8.31 0.56 4.77
N ALA A 61 -7.24 0.86 5.51
CA ALA A 61 -7.32 1.41 6.85
C ALA A 61 -7.98 2.78 6.84
N ALA A 62 -7.67 3.64 5.88
CA ALA A 62 -8.31 4.95 5.74
C ALA A 62 -9.81 4.88 5.44
N MET A 63 -10.23 3.89 4.65
CA MET A 63 -11.66 3.69 4.35
C MET A 63 -12.44 3.10 5.54
N LEU A 64 -11.82 2.20 6.31
CA LEU A 64 -12.44 1.60 7.50
C LEU A 64 -12.40 2.53 8.72
N ILE A 65 -11.35 3.35 8.82
CA ILE A 65 -11.09 4.28 9.92
C ILE A 65 -10.94 5.67 9.32
N PRO A 66 -12.06 6.39 9.05
CA PRO A 66 -12.03 7.68 8.37
C PRO A 66 -11.49 8.79 9.28
N ARG A 67 -10.17 8.79 9.51
CA ARG A 67 -9.43 9.69 10.39
C ARG A 67 -8.11 10.09 9.75
N ALA A 68 -7.68 11.32 10.02
CA ALA A 68 -6.36 11.76 9.58
C ALA A 68 -5.27 10.91 10.24
N GLY A 69 -4.30 10.49 9.42
CA GLY A 69 -3.16 9.65 9.80
C GLY A 69 -3.44 8.15 9.77
N SER A 70 -4.67 7.70 9.49
CA SER A 70 -4.98 6.27 9.44
C SER A 70 -4.22 5.52 8.35
N ALA A 71 -4.00 6.15 7.18
CA ALA A 71 -3.31 5.53 6.07
C ALA A 71 -1.81 5.38 6.41
N VAL A 72 -1.18 6.47 6.87
CA VAL A 72 0.24 6.47 7.27
C VAL A 72 0.50 5.47 8.40
N LEU A 73 -0.30 5.51 9.47
CA LEU A 73 -0.08 4.66 10.64
C LEU A 73 -0.24 3.18 10.30
N ALA A 74 -1.26 2.83 9.50
CA ALA A 74 -1.46 1.45 9.10
C ALA A 74 -0.30 0.93 8.24
N GLU A 75 0.18 1.75 7.29
CA GLU A 75 1.31 1.38 6.43
C GLU A 75 2.61 1.18 7.22
N VAL A 76 2.94 2.14 8.09
CA VAL A 76 4.18 2.10 8.89
C VAL A 76 4.16 0.90 9.84
N LEU A 77 3.03 0.63 10.48
CA LEU A 77 2.90 -0.52 11.38
C LEU A 77 2.90 -1.85 10.61
N ALA A 78 2.36 -1.89 9.39
CA ALA A 78 2.46 -3.06 8.54
C ALA A 78 3.89 -3.31 8.07
N ALA A 79 4.62 -2.27 7.67
CA ALA A 79 6.04 -2.36 7.35
C ALA A 79 6.88 -2.77 8.58
N LEU A 80 6.51 -2.33 9.78
CA LEU A 80 7.14 -2.80 11.02
C LEU A 80 6.89 -4.28 11.25
N ALA A 81 5.64 -4.74 11.09
CA ALA A 81 5.31 -6.15 11.19
C ALA A 81 6.06 -6.99 10.13
N GLU A 82 6.11 -6.52 8.88
CA GLU A 82 6.90 -7.14 7.81
C GLU A 82 8.38 -7.29 8.18
N MET A 83 8.98 -6.23 8.71
CA MET A 83 10.36 -6.24 9.17
C MET A 83 10.57 -7.30 10.26
N LEU A 84 9.67 -7.36 11.25
CA LEU A 84 9.73 -8.31 12.37
C LEU A 84 9.51 -9.76 11.93
N TYR A 85 8.74 -10.00 10.87
CA TYR A 85 8.58 -11.33 10.27
C TYR A 85 9.79 -11.81 9.46
N GLY A 86 10.80 -10.95 9.27
CA GLY A 86 11.98 -11.25 8.46
C GLY A 86 11.82 -10.79 7.01
N SER A 87 11.59 -9.49 6.81
CA SER A 87 11.45 -8.89 5.49
C SER A 87 12.63 -9.21 4.57
N TYR A 88 12.31 -9.51 3.31
CA TYR A 88 13.28 -9.66 2.23
C TYR A 88 14.15 -8.41 2.03
N PHE A 89 13.61 -7.22 2.26
CA PHE A 89 14.29 -5.93 2.07
C PHE A 89 14.91 -5.38 3.37
N GLY A 90 14.87 -6.17 4.45
CA GLY A 90 15.40 -5.80 5.77
C GLY A 90 14.74 -4.54 6.37
N PRO A 91 15.43 -3.83 7.27
CA PRO A 91 14.86 -2.66 7.97
C PRO A 91 14.50 -1.47 7.06
N SER A 92 14.98 -1.46 5.81
CA SER A 92 14.70 -0.38 4.86
C SER A 92 13.22 -0.23 4.54
N VAL A 93 12.41 -1.27 4.78
CA VAL A 93 10.95 -1.24 4.59
C VAL A 93 10.25 -0.22 5.49
N LEU A 94 10.81 0.11 6.66
CA LEU A 94 10.22 1.13 7.53
C LEU A 94 10.24 2.51 6.87
N ILE A 95 11.34 2.85 6.19
CA ILE A 95 11.45 4.11 5.46
C ILE A 95 10.47 4.11 4.28
N SER A 96 10.40 2.98 3.55
CA SER A 96 9.42 2.80 2.47
C SER A 96 7.99 3.00 2.98
N GLY A 97 7.62 2.36 4.10
CA GLY A 97 6.27 2.44 4.68
C GLY A 97 5.88 3.85 5.12
N VAL A 98 6.82 4.65 5.63
CA VAL A 98 6.56 6.08 5.91
C VAL A 98 6.23 6.82 4.62
N ILE A 99 7.04 6.64 3.59
CA ILE A 99 6.91 7.37 2.31
C ILE A 99 5.64 6.95 1.57
N GLN A 100 5.37 5.64 1.50
CA GLN A 100 4.18 5.07 0.87
C GLN A 100 2.91 5.48 1.63
N GLY A 101 2.95 5.43 2.96
CA GLY A 101 1.87 5.86 3.83
C GLY A 101 1.55 7.34 3.65
N LEU A 102 2.56 8.22 3.62
CA LEU A 102 2.39 9.64 3.32
C LEU A 102 1.81 9.86 1.92
N GLY A 103 2.30 9.10 0.93
CA GLY A 103 1.76 9.10 -0.42
C GLY A 103 0.27 8.75 -0.44
N SER A 104 -0.14 7.70 0.26
CA SER A 104 -1.55 7.29 0.32
C SER A 104 -2.42 8.33 1.05
N GLU A 105 -1.95 8.79 2.22
CA GLU A 105 -2.63 9.78 3.05
C GLU A 105 -2.85 11.10 2.30
N SER A 106 -1.91 11.50 1.42
CA SER A 106 -2.02 12.71 0.63
C SER A 106 -3.31 12.76 -0.21
N GLY A 107 -3.79 11.61 -0.69
CA GLY A 107 -5.03 11.52 -1.45
C GLY A 107 -6.27 11.86 -0.63
N PHE A 108 -6.31 11.42 0.64
CA PHE A 108 -7.36 11.77 1.58
C PHE A 108 -7.24 13.22 2.05
N PHE A 109 -6.01 13.71 2.20
CA PHE A 109 -5.71 15.10 2.53
C PHE A 109 -6.20 16.09 1.46
N VAL A 110 -6.08 15.76 0.17
CA VAL A 110 -6.59 16.61 -0.94
C VAL A 110 -8.08 16.91 -0.79
N THR A 111 -8.86 15.94 -0.32
CA THR A 111 -10.29 16.14 -0.04
C THR A 111 -10.58 16.66 1.37
N ARG A 112 -9.53 17.04 2.11
CA ARG A 112 -9.57 17.49 3.51
C ARG A 112 -10.29 16.50 4.44
N TYR A 113 -10.15 15.20 4.19
CA TYR A 113 -10.82 14.14 4.95
C TYR A 113 -12.35 14.24 4.94
N LYS A 114 -12.92 14.88 3.91
CA LYS A 114 -14.37 15.01 3.76
C LYS A 114 -14.99 13.88 2.94
N ARG A 115 -14.18 13.14 2.19
CA ARG A 115 -14.62 12.05 1.31
C ARG A 115 -13.83 10.78 1.62
N TYR A 116 -14.50 9.65 1.48
CA TYR A 116 -13.96 8.31 1.62
C TYR A 116 -14.65 7.43 0.59
N ASP A 117 -14.33 7.71 -0.67
CA ASP A 117 -14.92 7.07 -1.86
C ASP A 117 -13.84 6.69 -2.88
N THR A 118 -14.26 6.23 -4.05
CA THR A 118 -13.35 5.85 -5.14
C THR A 118 -12.44 7.00 -5.57
N LEU A 119 -12.90 8.24 -5.51
CA LEU A 119 -12.14 9.40 -5.97
C LEU A 119 -10.98 9.67 -5.01
N THR A 120 -11.19 9.54 -3.70
CA THR A 120 -10.09 9.58 -2.73
C THR A 120 -9.11 8.44 -2.87
N LEU A 121 -9.58 7.23 -3.17
CA LEU A 121 -8.70 6.09 -3.44
C LEU A 121 -7.84 6.32 -4.69
N PHE A 122 -8.39 6.97 -5.71
CA PHE A 122 -7.64 7.33 -6.91
C PHE A 122 -6.55 8.38 -6.62
N TYR A 123 -6.87 9.43 -5.85
CA TYR A 123 -5.84 10.38 -5.42
C TYR A 123 -4.79 9.75 -4.50
N SER A 124 -5.20 8.80 -3.64
CA SER A 124 -4.26 8.01 -2.85
C SER A 124 -3.33 7.22 -3.76
N ALA A 125 -3.83 6.59 -4.82
CA ALA A 125 -3.01 5.83 -5.76
C ALA A 125 -1.97 6.72 -6.47
N ILE A 126 -2.38 7.92 -6.91
CA ILE A 126 -1.48 8.92 -7.50
C ILE A 126 -0.41 9.34 -6.48
N GLY A 127 -0.81 9.69 -5.27
CA GLY A 127 0.11 10.12 -4.21
C GLY A 127 1.12 9.03 -3.85
N THR A 128 0.66 7.79 -3.63
CA THR A 128 1.54 6.64 -3.37
C THR A 128 2.51 6.41 -4.53
N THR A 129 2.05 6.51 -5.77
CA THR A 129 2.91 6.32 -6.95
C THR A 129 4.01 7.38 -6.98
N ILE A 130 3.67 8.66 -6.85
CA ILE A 130 4.65 9.75 -6.94
C ILE A 130 5.66 9.66 -5.80
N PHE A 131 5.19 9.55 -4.54
CA PHE A 131 6.06 9.56 -3.37
C PHE A 131 7.01 8.36 -3.37
N SER A 132 6.47 7.16 -3.62
CA SER A 132 7.29 5.96 -3.65
C SER A 132 8.27 5.95 -4.83
N TYR A 133 7.84 6.42 -6.02
CA TYR A 133 8.68 6.42 -7.21
C TYR A 133 9.84 7.40 -7.06
N VAL A 134 9.59 8.60 -6.52
CA VAL A 134 10.66 9.56 -6.23
C VAL A 134 11.68 8.98 -5.26
N TYR A 135 11.22 8.34 -4.18
CA TYR A 135 12.13 7.70 -3.23
C TYR A 135 12.96 6.58 -3.88
N GLU A 136 12.31 5.71 -4.65
CA GLU A 136 13.00 4.59 -5.29
C GLU A 136 13.89 5.00 -6.44
N TYR A 137 13.60 6.13 -7.09
CA TYR A 137 14.45 6.72 -8.10
C TYR A 137 15.85 6.99 -7.53
N PHE A 138 15.93 7.49 -6.29
CA PHE A 138 17.19 7.69 -5.58
C PHE A 138 17.74 6.39 -4.97
N LYS A 139 16.88 5.57 -4.35
CA LYS A 139 17.29 4.32 -3.67
C LYS A 139 17.93 3.31 -4.64
N PHE A 140 17.32 3.11 -5.80
CA PHE A 140 17.74 2.12 -6.80
C PHE A 140 18.49 2.74 -7.99
N GLY A 141 18.71 4.06 -7.99
CA GLY A 141 19.46 4.73 -9.04
C GLY A 141 18.76 4.69 -10.41
N TYR A 142 17.43 4.83 -10.46
CA TYR A 142 16.67 4.83 -11.72
C TYR A 142 17.05 5.98 -12.66
N GLY A 143 17.82 6.96 -12.18
CA GLY A 143 18.46 7.97 -13.03
C GLY A 143 19.43 7.42 -14.06
N ASN A 144 19.90 6.18 -13.91
CA ASN A 144 20.70 5.49 -14.93
C ASN A 144 19.85 4.92 -16.07
N TYR A 145 18.52 4.86 -15.92
CA TYR A 145 17.62 4.39 -16.98
C TYR A 145 17.25 5.51 -17.94
N GLY A 146 17.05 5.14 -19.20
CA GLY A 146 16.48 6.06 -20.20
C GLY A 146 15.08 6.53 -19.82
N LEU A 147 14.67 7.67 -20.35
CA LEU A 147 13.35 8.29 -20.06
C LEU A 147 12.19 7.34 -20.37
N GLY A 148 12.26 6.58 -21.48
CA GLY A 148 11.22 5.61 -21.85
C GLY A 148 11.05 4.49 -20.82
N MET A 149 12.15 3.99 -20.25
CA MET A 149 12.12 2.95 -19.21
C MET A 149 11.52 3.50 -17.91
N ASN A 150 11.90 4.71 -17.50
CA ASN A 150 11.32 5.35 -16.32
C ASN A 150 9.79 5.53 -16.47
N ILE A 151 9.33 6.00 -17.63
CA ILE A 151 7.90 6.12 -17.93
C ILE A 151 7.19 4.76 -17.88
N ALA A 152 7.83 3.70 -18.41
CA ALA A 152 7.27 2.36 -18.34
C ALA A 152 7.14 1.87 -16.89
N LEU A 153 8.18 2.04 -16.07
CA LEU A 153 8.19 1.63 -14.66
C LEU A 153 7.11 2.35 -13.85
N ILE A 154 7.04 3.69 -13.93
CA ILE A 154 6.04 4.45 -13.18
C ILE A 154 4.60 4.11 -13.65
N SER A 155 4.42 3.81 -14.93
CA SER A 155 3.11 3.40 -15.47
C SER A 155 2.69 2.04 -14.93
N VAL A 156 3.60 1.06 -14.93
CA VAL A 156 3.33 -0.28 -14.36
C VAL A 156 3.05 -0.19 -12.86
N ARG A 157 3.82 0.63 -12.13
CA ARG A 157 3.57 0.92 -10.71
C ARG A 157 2.17 1.44 -10.48
N PHE A 158 1.78 2.46 -11.26
CA PHE A 158 0.49 3.10 -11.11
C PHE A 158 -0.66 2.12 -11.34
N VAL A 159 -0.53 1.26 -12.36
CA VAL A 159 -1.51 0.19 -12.64
C VAL A 159 -1.58 -0.80 -11.47
N SER A 160 -0.43 -1.24 -10.94
CA SER A 160 -0.37 -2.12 -9.77
C SER A 160 -1.07 -1.50 -8.55
N ILE A 161 -0.72 -0.25 -8.22
CA ILE A 161 -1.33 0.48 -7.10
C ILE A 161 -2.84 0.68 -7.33
N CYS A 162 -3.29 0.95 -8.55
CA CYS A 162 -4.73 1.04 -8.84
C CYS A 162 -5.44 -0.31 -8.61
N PHE A 163 -4.83 -1.41 -9.03
CA PHE A 163 -5.40 -2.74 -8.83
C PHE A 163 -5.52 -3.09 -7.34
N PHE A 164 -4.44 -2.97 -6.57
CA PHE A 164 -4.45 -3.33 -5.15
C PHE A 164 -5.12 -2.26 -4.26
N GLY A 165 -4.80 -0.99 -4.48
CA GLY A 165 -5.25 0.15 -3.69
C GLY A 165 -6.69 0.62 -3.99
N ILE A 166 -7.25 0.30 -5.16
CA ILE A 166 -8.64 0.67 -5.50
C ILE A 166 -9.52 -0.57 -5.65
N PHE A 167 -9.20 -1.45 -6.59
CA PHE A 167 -10.07 -2.60 -6.90
C PHE A 167 -10.12 -3.58 -5.73
N LEU A 168 -8.98 -4.08 -5.27
CA LEU A 168 -8.94 -5.06 -4.19
C LEU A 168 -9.41 -4.47 -2.85
N THR A 169 -9.05 -3.22 -2.58
CA THR A 169 -9.57 -2.48 -1.42
C THR A 169 -11.11 -2.47 -1.41
N LYS A 170 -11.76 -2.17 -2.53
CA LYS A 170 -13.24 -2.21 -2.63
C LYS A 170 -13.81 -3.60 -2.41
N VAL A 171 -13.17 -4.64 -2.94
CA VAL A 171 -13.59 -6.03 -2.73
C VAL A 171 -13.56 -6.36 -1.24
N ILE A 172 -12.45 -6.04 -0.55
CA ILE A 172 -12.29 -6.26 0.88
C ILE A 172 -13.35 -5.50 1.69
N LEU A 173 -13.62 -4.23 1.35
CA LEU A 173 -14.65 -3.43 2.01
C LEU A 173 -16.06 -4.02 1.85
N ARG A 174 -16.38 -4.54 0.66
CA ARG A 174 -17.66 -5.23 0.42
C ARG A 174 -17.77 -6.51 1.24
N MET A 175 -16.72 -7.33 1.29
CA MET A 175 -16.69 -8.55 2.10
C MET A 175 -16.87 -8.24 3.58
N TYR A 176 -16.19 -7.21 4.07
CA TYR A 176 -16.31 -6.73 5.44
C TYR A 176 -17.75 -6.32 5.78
N GLN A 177 -18.40 -5.53 4.92
CA GLN A 177 -19.80 -5.12 5.09
C GLN A 177 -20.76 -6.32 5.08
N SER A 178 -20.57 -7.28 4.16
CA SER A 178 -21.37 -8.50 4.09
C SER A 178 -21.24 -9.35 5.36
N ALA A 179 -20.03 -9.49 5.90
CA ALA A 179 -19.79 -10.24 7.14
C ALA A 179 -20.49 -9.59 8.35
N GLN A 180 -20.47 -8.25 8.45
CA GLN A 180 -21.22 -7.54 9.48
C GLN A 180 -22.74 -7.72 9.34
N GLY A 181 -23.26 -7.71 8.10
CA GLY A 181 -24.67 -7.97 7.82
C GLY A 181 -25.14 -9.37 8.23
N LEU A 182 -24.26 -10.38 8.14
CA LEU A 182 -24.52 -11.74 8.63
C LEU A 182 -24.52 -11.80 10.16
N ALA A 183 -23.60 -11.10 10.83
CA ALA A 183 -23.54 -11.04 12.29
C ALA A 183 -24.76 -10.36 12.92
N VAL A 184 -25.38 -9.39 12.24
CA VAL A 184 -26.60 -8.69 12.71
C VAL A 184 -27.86 -9.56 12.59
N LYS A 185 -27.91 -10.48 11.60
CA LYS A 185 -29.05 -11.38 11.37
C LYS A 185 -29.02 -12.65 12.23
N ALA A 186 -27.90 -12.95 12.89
CA ALA A 186 -27.71 -14.14 13.72
C ALA A 186 -28.11 -13.94 15.20
N LYS A 187 -28.89 -12.90 15.50
CA LYS A 187 -29.50 -12.63 16.81
C LYS A 187 -30.99 -12.90 16.78
#